data_AF-A0A2E5UEL9-F1
#
_entry.id   AF-A0A2E5UEL9-F1
#
_cell.length_a   1.000
_cell.length_b   1.000
_cell.length_c   1.000
_cell.angle_alpha   90.00
_cell.angle_beta   90.00
_cell.angle_gamma   90.00
#
_symmetry.space_group_name_H-M   'P 1'
#
loop_
_entity.id
_entity.type
_entity.pdbx_description
1 polymer ?
#
loop_
_entity_poly.entity_id
_entity_poly.type
_entity_poly.pdbx_seq_one_letter_code
_entity_poly.pdbx_strand_id
1 'polypeptide(L)'
;EWVEPRKLQRYSSRSIGNVPRSNMAGFVRWSKENDRIEWSEVTDSELEGRQLSTGFCINSTQHTVTWIVTVYGEEGFVRQFSMVDTFNEQGLTRSISLLSGKELERETTAWVPAE
;
A
#
# COMPACT_ATOMS: atom_id res chain seq x y z
N GLU A 1 10.87 14.61 15.88
CA GLU A 1 10.88 15.72 14.90
C GLU A 1 9.60 15.62 14.10
N TRP A 2 8.74 16.65 14.12
CA TRP A 2 7.49 16.61 13.35
C TRP A 2 7.86 16.73 11.88
N VAL A 3 7.56 15.69 11.10
CA VAL A 3 7.87 15.68 9.66
C VAL A 3 7.09 16.81 9.00
N GLU A 4 7.81 17.64 8.23
CA GLU A 4 7.20 18.72 7.46
C GLU A 4 6.04 18.16 6.62
N PRO A 5 4.80 18.65 6.81
CA PRO A 5 3.65 18.14 6.09
C PRO A 5 3.90 18.30 4.58
N ARG A 6 3.56 17.27 3.80
CA ARG A 6 3.66 17.23 2.33
C ARG A 6 5.07 17.11 1.74
N LYS A 7 6.09 16.80 2.56
CA LYS A 7 7.42 16.47 2.06
C LYS A 7 7.46 15.08 1.42
N LEU A 8 8.33 14.90 0.42
CA LEU A 8 8.68 13.58 -0.12
C LEU A 8 9.25 12.71 1.01
N GLN A 9 8.65 11.55 1.24
CA GLN A 9 9.12 10.55 2.18
C GLN A 9 9.58 9.33 1.39
N ARG A 10 10.82 8.90 1.61
CA ARG A 10 11.34 7.63 1.08
C ARG A 10 11.21 6.57 2.15
N TYR A 11 10.81 5.37 1.76
CA TYR A 11 10.70 4.26 2.68
C TYR A 11 11.25 2.99 2.06
N SER A 12 11.66 2.08 2.93
CA SER A 12 11.96 0.70 2.58
C SER A 12 11.47 -0.18 3.71
N SER A 13 10.89 -1.32 3.36
CA SER A 13 10.47 -2.32 4.32
C SER A 13 10.91 -3.70 3.86
N ARG A 14 11.14 -4.58 4.83
CA ARG A 14 11.48 -5.97 4.60
C ARG A 14 10.59 -6.82 5.49
N SER A 15 9.79 -7.67 4.88
CA SER A 15 9.06 -8.71 5.61
C SER A 15 10.05 -9.78 6.07
N ILE A 16 10.10 -10.02 7.38
CA ILE A 16 10.89 -11.07 8.02
C ILE A 16 9.92 -12.02 8.74
N GLY A 17 10.04 -13.34 8.51
CA GLY A 17 9.13 -14.34 9.09
C GLY A 17 8.99 -15.60 8.24
N ASN A 18 8.00 -16.44 8.60
CA ASN A 18 7.57 -17.56 7.78
C ASN A 18 6.80 -17.00 6.56
N VAL A 19 7.34 -17.28 5.37
CA VAL A 19 6.91 -16.97 4.00
C VAL A 19 5.51 -16.35 3.75
N PRO A 20 5.36 -15.49 2.71
CA PRO A 20 6.39 -15.09 1.75
C PRO A 20 7.20 -13.88 2.22
N ARG A 21 8.51 -13.94 1.99
CA ARG A 21 9.40 -12.80 2.22
C ARG A 21 9.22 -11.80 1.08
N SER A 22 9.30 -10.54 1.42
CA SER A 22 9.28 -9.45 0.45
C SER A 22 10.21 -8.33 0.89
N ASN A 23 10.84 -7.71 -0.10
CA ASN A 23 11.53 -6.43 0.06
C ASN A 23 10.75 -5.39 -0.73
N MET A 24 10.51 -4.24 -0.13
CA MET A 24 9.84 -3.13 -0.80
C MET A 24 10.61 -1.84 -0.58
N ALA A 25 10.64 -1.01 -1.61
CA ALA A 25 11.19 0.34 -1.55
C ALA A 25 10.30 1.26 -2.36
N GLY A 26 10.02 2.43 -1.80
CA GLY A 26 9.10 3.37 -2.43
C GLY A 26 9.27 4.78 -1.92
N PHE A 27 8.40 5.64 -2.43
CA PHE A 27 8.28 6.99 -1.95
C PHE A 27 6.83 7.44 -1.93
N VAL A 28 6.52 8.30 -0.97
CA VAL A 28 5.23 8.97 -0.79
C VAL A 28 5.46 10.45 -0.96
N ARG A 29 4.58 11.13 -1.68
CA ARG A 29 4.63 12.57 -1.92
C ARG A 29 3.24 13.19 -1.89
N TRP A 30 3.18 14.50 -1.65
CA TRP A 30 2.00 15.29 -1.98
C TRP A 30 2.04 15.71 -3.45
N SER A 31 1.01 15.38 -4.21
CA SER A 31 0.80 15.89 -5.57
C SER A 31 0.08 17.23 -5.49
N LYS A 32 0.76 18.32 -5.87
CA LYS A 32 0.14 19.65 -5.96
C LYS A 32 -0.89 19.74 -7.09
N GLU A 33 -0.68 19.00 -8.17
CA GLU A 33 -1.56 18.98 -9.34
C GLU A 33 -2.90 18.31 -9.03
N ASN A 34 -2.87 17.20 -8.30
CA ASN A 34 -4.06 16.41 -7.97
C ASN A 34 -4.59 16.65 -6.56
N ASP A 35 -3.99 17.60 -5.82
CA ASP A 35 -4.30 17.95 -4.43
C ASP A 35 -4.46 16.74 -3.48
N ARG A 36 -3.56 15.75 -3.61
CA ARG A 36 -3.65 14.47 -2.88
C ARG A 36 -2.31 13.82 -2.61
N ILE A 37 -2.30 12.86 -1.70
CA ILE A 37 -1.13 12.00 -1.44
C ILE A 37 -1.03 10.95 -2.54
N GLU A 38 0.17 10.77 -3.08
CA GLU A 38 0.50 9.75 -4.07
C GLU A 38 1.75 8.99 -3.64
N TRP A 39 1.83 7.73 -4.00
CA TRP A 39 2.99 6.89 -3.73
C TRP A 39 3.26 5.94 -4.89
N SER A 40 4.51 5.47 -4.94
CA SER A 40 4.91 4.37 -5.80
C SER A 40 5.97 3.53 -5.11
N GLU A 41 5.91 2.23 -5.31
CA GLU A 41 6.82 1.27 -4.70
C GLU A 41 7.16 0.15 -5.67
N VAL A 42 8.37 -0.37 -5.53
CA VAL A 42 8.75 -1.64 -6.12
C VAL A 42 8.81 -2.66 -4.99
N THR A 43 8.11 -3.77 -5.18
CA THR A 43 8.14 -4.92 -4.29
C THR A 43 8.76 -6.10 -5.02
N ASP A 44 9.67 -6.80 -4.36
CA ASP A 44 10.27 -8.05 -4.83
C ASP A 44 9.91 -9.14 -3.82
N SER A 45 9.14 -10.13 -4.24
CA SER A 45 8.65 -11.22 -3.39
C SER A 45 8.95 -12.58 -4.00
N GLU A 46 9.14 -13.58 -3.14
CA GLU A 46 9.45 -14.95 -3.57
C GLU A 46 8.29 -15.62 -4.34
N LEU A 47 7.04 -15.19 -4.13
CA LEU A 47 5.86 -15.77 -4.78
C LEU A 47 5.42 -15.02 -6.03
N GLU A 48 5.37 -13.68 -5.96
CA GLU A 48 4.80 -12.86 -7.03
C GLU A 48 5.88 -12.18 -7.89
N GLY A 49 7.16 -12.42 -7.59
CA GLY A 49 8.29 -11.80 -8.26
C GLY A 49 8.34 -10.30 -8.02
N ARG A 50 8.85 -9.57 -9.01
CA ARG A 50 8.93 -8.10 -8.98
C ARG A 50 7.63 -7.46 -9.45
N GLN A 51 7.12 -6.54 -8.65
CA GLN A 51 5.96 -5.73 -8.97
C GLN A 51 6.26 -4.25 -8.75
N LEU A 52 5.64 -3.41 -9.57
CA LEU A 52 5.53 -1.98 -9.34
C LEU A 52 4.10 -1.70 -8.90
N SER A 53 3.93 -1.05 -7.75
CA SER A 53 2.64 -0.54 -7.31
C SER A 53 2.67 0.98 -7.29
N THR A 54 1.57 1.59 -7.70
CA THR A 54 1.32 3.02 -7.53
C THR A 54 0.01 3.20 -6.81
N GLY A 55 -0.10 4.22 -5.98
CA GLY A 55 -1.37 4.53 -5.34
C GLY A 55 -1.57 5.99 -5.03
N PHE A 56 -2.82 6.35 -4.81
CA PHE A 56 -3.20 7.69 -4.38
C PHE A 56 -4.31 7.64 -3.34
N CYS A 57 -4.25 8.57 -2.38
CA CYS A 57 -5.24 8.68 -1.33
C CYS A 57 -6.48 9.40 -1.87
N ILE A 58 -7.66 8.84 -1.61
CA ILE A 58 -8.94 9.46 -1.96
C ILE A 58 -9.71 9.96 -0.75
N ASN A 59 -9.38 9.46 0.44
CA ASN A 59 -9.99 9.90 1.69
C ASN A 59 -9.05 9.60 2.87
N SER A 60 -8.93 10.55 3.79
CA SER A 60 -8.20 10.38 5.04
C SER A 60 -9.00 11.01 6.17
N THR A 61 -9.36 10.19 7.15
CA THR A 61 -9.98 10.64 8.41
C THR A 61 -9.01 10.40 9.56
N GLN A 62 -9.45 10.65 10.80
CA GLN A 62 -8.67 10.32 11.99
C GLN A 62 -8.41 8.80 12.14
N HIS A 63 -9.31 7.96 11.61
CA HIS A 63 -9.27 6.51 11.83
C HIS A 63 -9.12 5.71 10.54
N THR A 64 -9.31 6.32 9.39
CA THR A 64 -9.30 5.60 8.11
C THR A 64 -8.49 6.31 7.06
N VAL A 65 -7.79 5.54 6.24
CA VAL A 65 -7.14 6.04 5.02
C VAL A 65 -7.56 5.14 3.87
N THR A 66 -8.10 5.73 2.82
CA THR A 66 -8.56 5.01 1.62
C THR A 66 -7.66 5.34 0.45
N TRP A 67 -7.13 4.29 -0.17
CA TRP A 67 -6.24 4.35 -1.32
C TRP A 67 -6.88 3.71 -2.54
N ILE A 68 -6.57 4.24 -3.71
CA ILE A 68 -6.65 3.48 -4.97
C ILE A 68 -5.25 3.01 -5.29
N VAL A 69 -5.09 1.70 -5.46
CA VAL A 69 -3.81 1.05 -5.73
C VAL A 69 -3.87 0.37 -7.09
N THR A 70 -2.85 0.60 -7.90
CA THR A 70 -2.66 -0.04 -9.20
C THR A 70 -1.34 -0.80 -9.19
N VAL A 71 -1.38 -2.07 -9.59
CA VAL A 71 -0.22 -2.97 -9.61
C VAL A 71 0.13 -3.32 -11.05
N TYR A 72 1.43 -3.29 -11.34
CA TYR A 72 2.04 -3.67 -12.60
C TYR A 72 3.06 -4.78 -12.35
N GLY A 73 3.04 -5.80 -13.20
CA GLY A 73 4.03 -6.86 -13.27
C GLY A 73 4.89 -6.69 -14.54
N GLU A 74 5.65 -7.72 -14.88
CA GLU A 74 6.53 -7.71 -16.06
C GLU A 74 5.77 -7.51 -17.38
N GLU A 75 4.56 -8.07 -17.48
CA GLU A 75 3.68 -7.95 -18.64
C GLU A 75 2.82 -6.67 -18.66
N GLY A 76 3.02 -5.77 -17.69
CA GLY A 76 2.27 -4.53 -17.56
C GLY A 76 1.17 -4.60 -16.51
N PHE A 77 0.01 -4.00 -16.81
CA PHE A 77 -1.08 -3.87 -15.84
C PHE A 77 -1.57 -5.24 -15.33
N VAL A 78 -1.62 -5.39 -14.00
CA VAL A 78 -2.13 -6.60 -13.35
C VAL A 78 -3.52 -6.37 -12.79
N ARG A 79 -3.69 -5.31 -11.97
CA ARG A 79 -4.93 -5.03 -11.26
C ARG A 79 -4.98 -3.61 -10.71
N GLN A 80 -6.20 -3.18 -10.40
CA GLN A 80 -6.48 -2.00 -9.59
C GLN A 80 -7.52 -2.35 -8.52
N PHE A 81 -7.30 -1.85 -7.30
CA PHE A 81 -8.20 -2.08 -6.18
C PHE A 81 -8.27 -0.85 -5.27
N SER A 82 -9.38 -0.75 -4.53
CA SER A 82 -9.53 0.15 -3.39
C SER A 82 -9.01 -0.55 -2.14
N MET A 83 -8.25 0.17 -1.32
CA MET A 83 -7.68 -0.33 -0.07
C MET A 83 -8.05 0.62 1.06
N VAL A 84 -8.76 0.13 2.06
CA VAL A 84 -9.16 0.91 3.23
C VAL A 84 -8.38 0.39 4.44
N ASP A 85 -7.49 1.23 4.92
CA ASP A 85 -6.75 1.05 6.16
C ASP A 85 -7.53 1.69 7.31
N THR A 86 -7.89 0.90 8.33
CA THR A 86 -8.63 1.33 9.52
C THR A 86 -7.78 1.13 10.77
N PHE A 87 -7.50 2.23 11.46
CA PHE A 87 -6.72 2.27 12.70
C PHE A 87 -7.66 2.19 13.90
N ASN A 88 -7.48 1.15 14.72
CA ASN A 88 -8.23 0.92 15.96
C ASN A 88 -7.26 0.72 17.14
N GLU A 89 -7.79 0.55 18.34
CA GLU A 89 -6.98 0.33 19.56
C GLU A 89 -6.11 -0.94 19.48
N GLN A 90 -6.54 -1.92 18.67
CA GLN A 90 -5.87 -3.20 18.47
C GLN A 90 -4.83 -3.16 17.34
N GLY A 91 -4.69 -2.05 16.61
CA GLY A 91 -3.74 -1.91 15.50
C GLY A 91 -4.40 -1.48 14.19
N LEU A 92 -4.06 -2.21 13.10
CA LEU A 92 -4.45 -1.86 11.73
C LEU A 92 -5.22 -3.00 11.07
N THR A 93 -6.43 -2.70 10.61
CA THR A 93 -7.22 -3.59 9.74
C THR A 93 -7.24 -3.04 8.34
N ARG A 94 -6.95 -3.88 7.34
CA ARG A 94 -7.03 -3.54 5.92
C ARG A 94 -8.11 -4.35 5.23
N SER A 95 -9.02 -3.66 4.56
CA SER A 95 -9.94 -4.25 3.60
C SER A 95 -9.57 -3.85 2.18
N ILE A 96 -9.74 -4.77 1.24
CA ILE A 96 -9.42 -4.57 -0.17
C ILE A 96 -10.65 -4.91 -1.02
N SER A 97 -10.95 -4.06 -2.00
CA SER A 97 -12.03 -4.29 -2.96
C SER A 97 -11.49 -4.14 -4.38
N LEU A 98 -11.58 -5.20 -5.17
CA LEU A 98 -11.13 -5.19 -6.56
C LEU A 98 -11.96 -4.20 -7.38
N LEU A 99 -11.28 -3.39 -8.19
CA LEU A 99 -11.92 -2.46 -9.14
C LEU A 99 -11.76 -2.96 -10.57
N SER A 100 -10.59 -3.51 -10.92
CA SER A 100 -10.34 -4.14 -12.21
C SER A 100 -9.11 -5.06 -12.20
N GLY A 101 -9.01 -5.95 -13.19
CA GLY A 101 -7.87 -6.84 -13.40
C GLY A 101 -8.00 -8.18 -12.65
N LYS A 102 -6.85 -8.80 -12.34
CA LYS A 102 -6.80 -10.14 -11.72
C LYS A 102 -7.30 -10.12 -10.27
N GLU A 103 -8.05 -11.15 -9.87
CA GLU A 103 -8.56 -11.34 -8.50
C GLU A 103 -7.45 -11.50 -7.47
N LEU A 104 -7.69 -10.96 -6.27
CA LEU A 104 -6.81 -11.10 -5.11
C LEU A 104 -7.15 -12.40 -4.37
N GLU A 105 -6.14 -13.17 -3.99
CA GLU A 105 -6.35 -14.39 -3.19
C GLU A 105 -6.82 -14.09 -1.76
N ARG A 106 -6.70 -12.83 -1.29
CA ARG A 106 -7.12 -12.38 0.04
C ARG A 106 -7.77 -11.00 -0.02
N GLU A 107 -8.96 -10.88 0.58
CA GLU A 107 -9.74 -9.64 0.62
C GLU A 107 -9.53 -8.82 1.90
N THR A 108 -8.99 -9.41 2.98
CA THR A 108 -8.78 -8.73 4.27
C THR A 108 -7.47 -9.18 4.93
N THR A 109 -6.75 -8.25 5.53
CA THR A 109 -5.53 -8.51 6.34
C THR A 109 -5.58 -7.68 7.62
N ALA A 110 -5.23 -8.27 8.76
CA ALA A 110 -5.15 -7.58 10.06
C ALA A 110 -3.73 -7.68 10.61
N TRP A 111 -3.18 -6.55 11.08
CA TRP A 111 -1.92 -6.50 11.80
C TRP A 111 -2.21 -6.10 13.24
N VAL A 112 -2.14 -7.09 14.12
CA VAL A 112 -2.23 -6.90 15.58
C VAL A 112 -0.81 -6.92 16.17
N PRO A 113 -0.52 -6.10 17.20
CA PRO A 113 0.71 -6.21 17.97
C PRO A 113 0.93 -7.64 18.43
N ALA A 114 2.18 -8.12 18.38
CA ALA A 114 2.53 -9.38 19.03
C ALA A 114 2.36 -9.23 20.55
N GLU A 115 1.75 -10.23 21.19
CA GLU A 115 1.70 -10.36 22.66
C GLU A 115 3.10 -10.50 23.26
#